data_AF-A0AAW5Z5Z8-F1
#
_entry.id   AF-A0AAW5Z5Z8-F1
#
_cell.length_a   1.000
_cell.length_b   1.000
_cell.length_c   1.000
_cell.angle_alpha   90.00
_cell.angle_beta   90.00
_cell.angle_gamma   90.00
#
_symmetry.space_group_name_H-M   'P 1'
#
loop_
_entity.id
_entity.type
_entity.pdbx_description
1 polymer ?
#
loop_
_entity_poly.entity_id
_entity_poly.type
_entity_poly.pdbx_seq_one_letter_code
_entity_poly.pdbx_strand_id
1 'polypeptide(L)'
;MEKNYRVTTFVMDSGERYCMVVDRASGLPMYYPTLFLTTQIRNREDAFSTMLAAANNLVMLLRFVESRDIDLEQRFLTKDFFKPHELDDLRDFAQCKQRKGPLTVSSTSWLADAMTDIVDNGTQHSRLTTFANYLH
;
A
#
# COMPACT_ATOMS: atom_id res chain seq x y z
N MET A 1 -9.27 11.59 -9.28
CA MET A 1 -8.39 11.59 -8.09
C MET A 1 -7.06 10.98 -8.52
N GLU A 2 -6.00 11.78 -8.52
CA GLU A 2 -4.68 11.33 -8.99
C GLU A 2 -4.15 10.22 -8.08
N LYS A 3 -3.39 9.28 -8.66
CA LYS A 3 -2.83 8.14 -7.93
C LYS A 3 -1.66 8.63 -7.09
N ASN A 4 -1.86 9.18 -5.90
CA ASN A 4 -0.80 9.90 -5.15
C ASN A 4 0.48 9.07 -4.93
N TYR A 5 0.38 7.75 -4.78
CA TYR A 5 1.56 6.89 -4.64
C TYR A 5 1.78 5.94 -5.83
N ARG A 6 3.05 5.67 -6.14
CA ARG A 6 3.48 4.68 -7.14
C ARG A 6 4.71 3.89 -6.65
N VAL A 7 4.89 2.70 -7.20
CA VAL A 7 6.15 1.98 -7.08
C VAL A 7 7.05 2.36 -8.26
N THR A 8 8.31 2.68 -7.96
CA THR A 8 9.36 2.87 -8.95
C THR A 8 10.41 1.79 -8.76
N THR A 9 10.87 1.20 -9.86
CA THR A 9 11.89 0.15 -9.88
C THR A 9 13.13 0.65 -10.60
N PHE A 10 14.32 0.26 -10.14
CA PHE A 10 15.59 0.57 -10.79
C PHE A 10 16.60 -0.55 -10.56
N VAL A 11 17.72 -0.49 -11.27
CA VAL A 11 18.86 -1.40 -11.11
C VAL A 11 19.99 -0.61 -10.45
N MET A 12 20.55 -1.16 -9.38
CA MET A 12 21.68 -0.56 -8.68
C MET A 12 22.99 -0.81 -9.44
N ASP A 13 24.05 -0.10 -9.08
CA ASP A 13 25.37 -0.28 -9.70
C ASP A 13 25.92 -1.72 -9.52
N SER A 14 25.47 -2.45 -8.49
CA SER A 14 25.76 -3.86 -8.28
C SER A 14 25.07 -4.82 -9.27
N GLY A 15 24.13 -4.32 -10.09
CA GLY A 15 23.26 -5.11 -10.95
C GLY A 15 21.99 -5.63 -10.26
N GLU A 16 21.84 -5.41 -8.95
CA GLU A 16 20.65 -5.82 -8.20
C GLU A 16 19.44 -4.95 -8.55
N ARG A 17 18.27 -5.58 -8.70
CA ARG A 17 17.01 -4.87 -8.90
C ARG A 17 16.45 -4.39 -7.57
N TYR A 18 16.00 -3.15 -7.52
CA TYR A 18 15.41 -2.56 -6.33
C TYR A 18 14.10 -1.82 -6.66
N CYS A 19 13.24 -1.65 -5.65
CA CYS A 19 12.01 -0.89 -5.78
C CYS A 19 11.77 0.00 -4.56
N MET A 20 11.14 1.14 -4.79
CA MET A 20 10.78 2.12 -3.77
C MET A 20 9.36 2.64 -4.00
N VAL A 21 8.72 3.05 -2.90
CA VAL A 21 7.41 3.72 -2.95
C VAL A 21 7.66 5.22 -3.06
N VAL A 22 7.04 5.86 -4.04
CA VAL A 22 7.29 7.26 -4.41
C VAL A 22 5.98 8.01 -4.37
N ASP A 23 5.99 9.19 -3.75
CA ASP A 23 4.93 10.18 -3.88
C ASP A 23 5.00 10.80 -5.29
N ARG A 24 3.86 10.81 -5.99
CA ARG A 24 3.77 11.34 -7.34
C ARG A 24 3.84 12.85 -7.39
N ALA A 25 3.38 13.54 -6.35
CA ALA A 25 3.35 14.99 -6.34
C ALA A 25 4.76 15.57 -6.22
N SER A 26 5.54 15.09 -5.25
CA SER A 26 6.94 15.49 -5.05
C SER A 26 7.93 14.76 -5.95
N GLY A 27 7.58 13.55 -6.41
CA GLY A 27 8.51 12.65 -7.09
C GLY A 27 9.55 12.00 -6.15
N LEU A 28 9.43 12.22 -4.84
CA LEU A 28 10.38 11.75 -3.84
C LEU A 28 9.94 10.40 -3.24
N PRO A 29 10.91 9.56 -2.81
CA PRO A 29 10.59 8.34 -2.09
C PRO A 29 9.89 8.64 -0.77
N MET A 30 8.84 7.89 -0.47
CA MET A 30 8.20 7.91 0.85
C MET A 30 9.16 7.29 1.86
N TYR A 31 9.55 8.06 2.88
CA TYR A 31 10.60 7.69 3.82
C TYR A 31 10.33 6.35 4.54
N TYR A 32 9.25 6.25 5.32
CA TYR A 32 8.95 5.03 6.10
C TYR A 32 8.69 3.79 5.23
N PRO A 33 7.86 3.84 4.16
CA PRO A 33 7.67 2.70 3.28
C PRO A 33 8.97 2.24 2.61
N THR A 34 9.81 3.16 2.15
CA THR A 34 11.08 2.83 1.50
C THR A 34 12.10 2.27 2.50
N LEU A 35 12.13 2.81 3.71
CA LEU A 35 12.96 2.29 4.80
C LEU A 35 12.57 0.86 5.14
N PHE A 36 11.27 0.57 5.31
CA PHE A 36 10.77 -0.79 5.56
C PHE A 36 11.17 -1.78 4.47
N LEU A 37 11.00 -1.41 3.19
CA LEU A 37 11.42 -2.27 2.07
C LEU A 37 12.93 -2.57 2.12
N THR A 38 13.73 -1.57 2.49
CA THR A 38 15.18 -1.70 2.60
C THR A 38 15.59 -2.59 3.78
N THR A 39 15.03 -2.34 4.95
CA THR A 39 15.52 -2.95 6.20
C THR A 39 14.85 -4.27 6.54
N GLN A 40 13.57 -4.43 6.19
CA GLN A 40 12.77 -5.58 6.61
C GLN A 40 12.56 -6.59 5.49
N ILE A 41 12.46 -6.16 4.24
CA ILE A 41 12.16 -7.06 3.11
C ILE A 41 13.43 -7.46 2.36
N ARG A 42 14.26 -6.50 1.93
CA ARG A 42 15.49 -6.81 1.19
C ARG A 42 16.47 -7.66 2.01
N ASN A 43 16.61 -7.34 3.30
CA ASN A 43 17.54 -8.05 4.20
C ASN A 43 17.17 -9.52 4.44
N ARG A 44 15.99 -9.98 4.00
CA ARG A 44 15.57 -11.39 4.09
C ARG A 44 16.03 -12.22 2.90
N GLU A 45 16.81 -11.64 1.98
CA GLU A 45 17.24 -12.28 0.71
C GLU A 45 16.06 -12.76 -0.16
N ASP A 46 14.88 -12.19 0.05
CA ASP A 46 13.68 -12.52 -0.70
C ASP A 46 13.81 -12.13 -2.17
N ALA A 47 13.15 -12.89 -3.05
CA ALA A 47 13.11 -12.59 -4.47
C ALA A 47 12.59 -11.16 -4.74
N PHE A 48 13.13 -10.49 -5.76
CA PHE A 48 12.70 -9.14 -6.15
C PHE A 48 11.18 -9.03 -6.38
N SER A 49 10.53 -10.08 -6.88
CA SER A 49 9.08 -10.14 -7.04
C SER A 49 8.32 -9.99 -5.72
N THR A 50 8.87 -10.52 -4.62
CA THR A 50 8.30 -10.41 -3.27
C THR A 50 8.42 -8.97 -2.76
N MET A 51 9.58 -8.35 -2.93
CA MET A 51 9.78 -6.93 -2.59
C MET A 51 8.84 -6.02 -3.40
N LEU A 52 8.70 -6.29 -4.69
CA LEU A 52 7.79 -5.56 -5.58
C LEU A 52 6.32 -5.75 -5.16
N ALA A 53 5.91 -6.95 -4.78
CA ALA A 53 4.58 -7.21 -4.25
C ALA A 53 4.34 -6.43 -2.94
N ALA A 54 5.30 -6.46 -2.02
CA ALA A 54 5.23 -5.70 -0.77
C ALA A 54 5.12 -4.18 -1.04
N ALA A 55 5.91 -3.63 -1.96
CA ALA A 55 5.84 -2.22 -2.34
C ALA A 55 4.46 -1.83 -2.92
N ASN A 56 3.86 -2.69 -3.75
CA ASN A 56 2.51 -2.45 -4.28
C ASN A 56 1.44 -2.53 -3.19
N ASN A 57 1.60 -3.44 -2.23
CA ASN A 57 0.74 -3.52 -1.06
C ASN A 57 0.87 -2.22 -0.23
N LEU A 58 2.08 -1.73 0.04
CA LEU A 58 2.26 -0.46 0.76
C LEU A 58 1.61 0.73 0.03
N VAL A 59 1.70 0.80 -1.30
CA VAL A 59 0.95 1.81 -2.08
C VAL A 59 -0.56 1.72 -1.84
N MET A 60 -1.11 0.52 -1.69
CA MET A 60 -2.52 0.34 -1.37
C MET A 60 -2.85 0.85 0.05
N LEU A 61 -2.02 0.53 1.04
CA LEU A 61 -2.20 1.03 2.41
C LEU A 61 -2.12 2.56 2.46
N LEU A 62 -1.14 3.17 1.78
CA LEU A 62 -1.00 4.63 1.75
C LEU A 62 -2.21 5.31 1.12
N ARG A 63 -2.78 4.72 0.06
CA ARG A 63 -4.03 5.22 -0.54
C ARG A 63 -5.21 5.09 0.40
N PHE A 64 -5.29 4.01 1.17
CA PHE A 64 -6.35 3.81 2.15
C PHE A 64 -6.32 4.90 3.22
N VAL A 65 -5.16 5.14 3.84
CA VAL A 65 -5.02 6.13 4.92
C VAL A 65 -5.25 7.54 4.41
N GLU A 66 -4.71 7.86 3.24
CA GLU A 66 -4.93 9.16 2.60
C GLU A 66 -6.39 9.40 2.23
N SER A 67 -7.11 8.38 1.72
CA SER A 67 -8.54 8.51 1.39
C SER A 67 -9.44 8.76 2.62
N ARG A 68 -8.91 8.54 3.82
CA ARG A 68 -9.60 8.75 5.11
C ARG A 68 -8.99 9.88 5.93
N ASP A 69 -8.06 10.65 5.35
CA ASP A 69 -7.34 11.73 6.03
C ASP A 69 -6.65 11.25 7.33
N ILE A 70 -6.07 10.06 7.28
CA ILE A 70 -5.39 9.43 8.42
C ILE A 70 -3.89 9.72 8.33
N ASP A 71 -3.38 10.48 9.28
CA ASP A 71 -1.95 10.63 9.54
C ASP A 71 -1.47 9.50 10.47
N LEU A 72 -0.77 8.51 9.89
CA LEU A 72 -0.22 7.38 10.63
C LEU A 72 0.84 7.79 11.65
N GLU A 73 1.68 8.78 11.34
CA GLU A 73 2.75 9.22 12.23
C GLU A 73 2.16 9.87 13.47
N GLN A 74 1.22 10.81 13.29
CA GLN A 74 0.52 11.45 14.40
C GLN A 74 -0.27 10.44 15.25
N ARG A 75 -0.94 9.47 14.62
CA ARG A 75 -1.67 8.41 15.35
C ARG A 75 -0.75 7.55 16.19
N PHE A 76 0.41 7.16 15.67
CA PHE A 76 1.38 6.40 16.45
C PHE A 76 1.99 7.20 17.60
N LEU A 77 2.28 8.49 17.39
CA LEU A 77 2.76 9.38 18.44
C LEU A 77 1.73 9.57 19.56
N THR A 78 0.45 9.66 19.21
CA THR A 78 -0.66 9.84 20.17
C THR A 78 -1.22 8.52 20.72
N LYS A 79 -0.75 7.38 20.23
CA LYS A 79 -1.27 6.03 20.54
C LYS A 79 -2.74 5.83 20.14
N ASP A 80 -3.23 6.61 19.18
CA ASP A 80 -4.56 6.45 18.60
C ASP A 80 -4.51 5.47 17.42
N PHE A 81 -4.38 4.18 17.72
CA PHE A 81 -4.31 3.13 16.72
C PHE A 81 -5.63 2.93 15.97
N PHE A 82 -5.61 2.16 14.88
CA PHE A 82 -6.81 1.81 14.13
C PHE A 82 -7.88 1.18 15.04
N LYS A 83 -9.09 1.71 14.96
CA LYS A 83 -10.27 1.18 15.63
C LYS A 83 -10.78 -0.06 14.89
N PRO A 84 -11.57 -0.94 15.56
CA PRO A 84 -12.06 -2.17 14.93
C PRO A 84 -12.76 -1.95 13.58
N HIS A 85 -13.60 -0.92 13.47
CA HIS A 85 -14.28 -0.60 12.21
C HIS A 85 -13.32 -0.09 11.12
N GLU A 86 -12.23 0.60 11.49
CA GLU A 86 -11.21 1.03 10.53
C GLU A 86 -10.39 -0.16 10.02
N LEU A 87 -10.23 -1.20 10.84
CA LEU A 87 -9.60 -2.46 10.43
C LEU A 87 -10.52 -3.27 9.50
N ASP A 88 -11.83 -3.31 9.76
CA ASP A 88 -12.81 -3.91 8.85
C ASP A 88 -12.80 -3.18 7.49
N ASP A 89 -12.81 -1.84 7.52
CA ASP A 89 -12.67 -1.00 6.34
C ASP A 89 -11.37 -1.28 5.56
N LEU A 90 -10.25 -1.44 6.27
CA LEU A 90 -8.95 -1.76 5.66
C LEU A 90 -8.95 -3.15 5.02
N ARG A 91 -9.57 -4.13 5.68
CA ARG A 91 -9.76 -5.49 5.15
C ARG A 91 -10.57 -5.45 3.86
N ASP A 92 -11.67 -4.72 3.85
CA ASP A 92 -12.56 -4.63 2.69
C ASP A 92 -11.88 -3.86 1.55
N PHE A 93 -11.14 -2.80 1.85
CA PHE A 93 -10.31 -2.11 0.87
C PHE A 93 -9.22 -3.00 0.27
N ALA A 94 -8.62 -3.88 1.07
CA ALA A 94 -7.63 -4.86 0.61
C ALA A 94 -8.24 -5.93 -0.31
N GLN A 95 -9.56 -6.13 -0.31
CA GLN A 95 -10.25 -7.04 -1.22
C GLN A 95 -10.52 -6.42 -2.60
N CYS A 96 -10.52 -5.10 -2.71
CA CYS A 96 -10.82 -4.43 -3.98
C CYS A 96 -9.75 -4.71 -5.04
N LYS A 97 -10.17 -5.07 -6.27
CA LYS A 97 -9.28 -5.08 -7.43
C LYS A 97 -8.88 -3.65 -7.81
N GLN A 98 -7.59 -3.45 -8.04
CA GLN A 98 -7.08 -2.17 -8.53
C GLN A 98 -7.41 -2.03 -10.02
N ARG A 99 -8.51 -1.36 -10.39
CA ARG A 99 -8.82 -1.08 -11.80
C ARG A 99 -7.74 -0.17 -12.40
N LYS A 100 -7.25 -0.51 -13.60
CA LYS A 100 -6.25 0.27 -14.36
C LYS A 100 -6.86 1.43 -15.19
N GLY A 101 -8.15 1.75 -15.05
CA GLY A 101 -8.83 2.79 -15.85
C GLY A 101 -8.75 4.21 -15.26
N PRO A 102 -9.07 5.25 -16.07
CA PRO A 102 -9.33 6.60 -15.55
C PRO A 102 -10.62 6.56 -14.72
N LEU A 103 -10.53 6.94 -13.44
CA LEU A 103 -11.69 7.03 -12.55
C LEU A 103 -12.46 8.31 -12.88
N THR A 104 -13.48 8.21 -13.73
CA THR A 104 -14.52 9.24 -13.85
C THR A 104 -15.35 9.23 -12.57
N VAL A 105 -15.56 10.42 -12.03
CA VAL A 105 -16.11 10.70 -10.69
C VAL A 105 -17.49 10.05 -10.49
N SER A 106 -17.64 9.30 -9.39
CA SER A 106 -18.87 9.29 -8.60
C SER A 106 -18.54 9.02 -7.15
N SER A 107 -18.73 10.04 -6.31
CA SER A 107 -18.30 10.11 -4.91
C SER A 107 -19.09 9.24 -3.92
N THR A 108 -19.81 8.22 -4.37
CA THR A 108 -20.65 7.38 -3.48
C THR A 108 -20.72 5.91 -3.86
N SER A 109 -19.93 5.41 -4.81
CA SER A 109 -20.10 4.05 -5.35
C SER A 109 -18.94 3.08 -5.09
N TRP A 110 -18.21 3.19 -3.96
CA TRP A 110 -17.27 2.14 -3.57
C TRP A 110 -17.99 0.86 -3.11
N LEU A 111 -19.19 1.00 -2.53
CA LEU A 111 -19.98 -0.13 -2.02
C LEU A 111 -20.70 -0.93 -3.12
N ALA A 112 -21.19 -0.27 -4.17
CA ALA A 112 -22.00 -0.94 -5.20
C ALA A 112 -21.15 -1.74 -6.21
N ASP A 113 -19.89 -1.34 -6.44
CA ASP A 113 -18.98 -2.00 -7.39
C ASP A 113 -18.09 -3.08 -6.71
N ALA A 114 -18.14 -3.17 -5.37
CA ALA A 114 -17.34 -4.11 -4.57
C ALA A 114 -17.85 -5.56 -4.60
N MET A 115 -19.14 -5.80 -4.90
CA MET A 115 -19.70 -7.16 -4.83
C MET A 115 -19.28 -8.10 -5.97
N THR A 116 -18.68 -7.60 -7.06
CA THR A 116 -18.34 -8.41 -8.25
C THR A 116 -16.84 -8.40 -8.62
N ASP A 117 -16.00 -7.59 -7.96
CA ASP A 117 -14.60 -7.37 -8.34
C ASP A 117 -13.61 -7.55 -7.17
N ILE A 118 -13.78 -8.64 -6.42
CA ILE A 118 -12.92 -9.02 -5.28
C ILE A 118 -11.70 -9.84 -5.76
N VAL A 119 -10.53 -9.61 -5.14
CA VAL A 119 -9.33 -10.43 -5.36
C VAL A 119 -9.44 -11.80 -4.69
N ASP A 120 -8.61 -12.76 -5.09
CA ASP A 120 -8.54 -14.05 -4.41
C ASP A 120 -8.01 -13.90 -2.97
N ASN A 121 -8.34 -14.89 -2.13
CA ASN A 121 -7.96 -14.91 -0.71
C ASN A 121 -6.43 -14.88 -0.50
N GLY A 122 -5.64 -15.45 -1.41
CA GLY A 122 -4.18 -15.42 -1.33
C GLY A 122 -3.63 -14.01 -1.53
N THR A 123 -4.16 -13.29 -2.51
CA THR A 123 -3.83 -11.88 -2.74
C THR A 123 -4.25 -11.00 -1.55
N GLN A 124 -5.46 -11.19 -1.02
CA GLN A 124 -5.90 -10.46 0.17
C GLN A 124 -4.99 -10.74 1.38
N HIS A 125 -4.66 -12.02 1.62
CA HIS A 125 -3.78 -12.43 2.69
C HIS A 125 -2.39 -11.78 2.56
N SER A 126 -1.80 -11.78 1.34
CA SER A 126 -0.51 -11.13 1.07
C SER A 126 -0.54 -9.63 1.41
N ARG A 127 -1.62 -8.93 1.01
CA ARG A 127 -1.82 -7.51 1.31
C ARG A 127 -1.87 -7.26 2.81
N LEU A 128 -2.79 -7.93 3.51
CA LEU A 128 -2.97 -7.76 4.95
C LEU A 128 -1.73 -8.13 5.76
N THR A 129 -1.02 -9.19 5.35
CA THR A 129 0.25 -9.57 5.97
C THR A 129 1.30 -8.46 5.81
N THR A 130 1.38 -7.86 4.63
CA THR A 130 2.31 -6.73 4.41
C THR A 130 1.93 -5.54 5.28
N PHE A 131 0.64 -5.23 5.40
CA PHE A 131 0.16 -4.11 6.21
C PHE A 131 0.50 -4.34 7.68
N ALA A 132 0.19 -5.52 8.21
CA ALA A 132 0.48 -5.89 9.58
C ALA A 132 1.98 -5.81 9.88
N ASN A 133 2.83 -6.35 9.00
CA ASN A 133 4.29 -6.30 9.18
C ASN A 133 4.87 -4.88 9.11
N TYR A 134 4.24 -3.98 8.37
CA TYR A 134 4.67 -2.58 8.24
C TYR A 134 4.24 -1.72 9.43
N LEU A 135 3.07 -2.00 10.00
CA LEU A 135 2.49 -1.25 11.12
C LEU A 135 2.94 -1.77 12.50
N HIS A 136 3.69 -2.87 12.55
CA HIS A 136 4.26 -3.49 13.74
C HIS A 136 5.61 -2.86 14.10
#